data_AF-A0A151WFF2-F1
#
_entry.id   AF-A0A151WFF2-F1
#
_cell.length_a   1.000
_cell.length_b   1.000
_cell.length_c   1.000
_cell.angle_alpha   90.00
_cell.angle_beta   90.00
_cell.angle_gamma   90.00
#
_symmetry.space_group_name_H-M   'P 1'
#
loop_
_entity.id
_entity.type
_entity.pdbx_description
1 polymer ?
#
loop_
_entity_poly.entity_id
_entity_poly.type
_entity_poly.pdbx_seq_one_letter_code
_entity_poly.pdbx_strand_id
1 'polypeptide(L)'
;MPVAYSFTASSAKSIQDHFSNNVVASSLYVIMAQPLQNDAPCFCLCFFGTDNKFHTQHVMNSWKYMIAKLKSYGITVVGVSSDGDSRLMRAMRINTKVFNT
;
A
#
# COMPACT_ATOMS: atom_id res chain seq x y z
N MET A 1 9.65 0.29 -3.88
CA MET A 1 9.02 0.48 -2.55
C MET A 1 9.02 1.97 -2.25
N PRO A 2 7.99 2.52 -1.58
CA PRO A 2 7.98 3.92 -1.18
C PRO A 2 9.13 4.24 -0.22
N VAL A 3 9.68 5.46 -0.32
CA VAL A 3 10.75 5.95 0.56
C VAL A 3 10.15 6.93 1.58
N ALA A 4 10.32 6.62 2.86
CA ALA A 4 9.81 7.47 3.93
C ALA A 4 10.54 8.82 3.95
N TYR A 5 9.84 9.88 4.35
CA TYR A 5 10.41 11.23 4.52
C TYR A 5 11.00 11.85 3.25
N SER A 6 10.56 11.42 2.06
CA SER A 6 11.04 11.95 0.76
C SER A 6 10.73 13.43 0.53
N PHE A 7 9.68 13.96 1.19
CA PHE A 7 9.24 15.35 1.05
C PHE A 7 9.14 16.03 2.42
N THR A 8 10.24 16.00 3.19
CA THR A 8 10.29 16.76 4.45
C THR A 8 10.22 18.25 4.16
N ALA A 9 9.35 18.95 4.88
CA ALA A 9 9.17 20.39 4.73
C ALA A 9 9.06 21.03 6.11
N SER A 10 10.00 21.92 6.44
CA SER A 10 10.09 22.62 7.73
C SER A 10 9.72 24.11 7.62
N SER A 11 9.37 24.58 6.41
CA SER A 11 8.99 25.97 6.15
C SER A 11 7.99 26.07 4.99
N ALA A 12 7.21 27.15 4.95
CA ALA A 12 6.32 27.43 3.83
C ALA A 12 7.06 27.47 2.48
N LYS A 13 8.29 27.99 2.46
CA LYS A 13 9.14 28.00 1.27
C LYS A 13 9.47 26.58 0.81
N SER A 14 9.89 25.69 1.71
CA SER A 14 10.16 24.29 1.36
C SER A 14 8.92 23.54 0.85
N ILE A 15 7.72 23.89 1.35
CA ILE A 15 6.46 23.35 0.83
C ILE A 15 6.27 23.80 -0.62
N GLN A 16 6.40 25.11 -0.88
CA GLN A 16 6.28 25.67 -2.24
C GLN A 16 7.30 25.04 -3.20
N ASP A 17 8.56 24.92 -2.77
CA ASP A 17 9.63 24.32 -3.58
C ASP A 17 9.30 22.87 -3.95
N HIS A 18 8.69 22.09 -3.04
CA HIS A 18 8.25 20.74 -3.34
C HIS A 18 7.16 20.70 -4.41
N PHE A 19 6.17 21.60 -4.34
CA PHE A 19 5.11 21.68 -5.33
C PHE A 19 5.60 22.16 -6.71
N SER A 20 6.56 23.08 -6.75
CA SER A 20 7.05 23.64 -8.01
C SER A 20 8.04 22.73 -8.73
N ASN A 21 8.82 21.94 -8.00
CA ASN A 21 9.93 21.17 -8.57
C ASN A 21 9.68 19.66 -8.65
N ASN A 22 8.55 19.15 -8.17
CA ASN A 22 8.20 17.74 -8.24
C ASN A 22 6.90 17.49 -8.98
N VAL A 23 6.73 16.26 -9.45
CA VAL A 23 5.51 15.83 -10.11
C VAL A 23 4.48 15.43 -9.07
N VAL A 24 3.30 16.05 -9.13
CA VAL A 24 2.14 15.67 -8.32
C VAL A 24 1.66 14.28 -8.76
N ALA A 25 1.51 13.36 -7.81
CA ALA A 25 0.95 12.04 -8.10
C ALA A 25 -0.51 12.16 -8.54
N SER A 26 -0.93 11.36 -9.53
CA SER A 26 -2.32 11.37 -10.01
C SER A 26 -3.28 10.60 -9.09
N SER A 27 -2.75 9.72 -8.23
CA SER A 27 -3.55 8.86 -7.36
C SER A 27 -2.84 8.61 -6.03
N LEU A 28 -3.64 8.42 -4.98
CA LEU A 28 -3.16 7.99 -3.67
C LEU A 28 -3.49 6.51 -3.48
N TYR A 29 -2.48 5.68 -3.32
CA TYR A 29 -2.67 4.27 -2.96
C TYR A 29 -2.71 4.16 -1.45
N VAL A 30 -3.78 3.58 -0.90
CA VAL A 30 -3.99 3.47 0.55
C VAL A 30 -4.13 2.00 0.94
N ILE A 31 -3.39 1.59 1.98
CA ILE A 31 -3.49 0.25 2.57
C ILE A 31 -4.06 0.39 3.98
N MET A 32 -5.20 -0.27 4.19
CA MET A 32 -5.92 -0.28 5.46
C MET A 32 -5.73 -1.62 6.17
N ALA A 33 -5.53 -1.57 7.49
CA ALA A 33 -5.60 -2.74 8.35
C ALA A 33 -7.04 -2.86 8.90
N GLN A 34 -7.65 -4.02 8.66
CA GLN A 34 -8.99 -4.37 9.16
C GLN A 34 -8.84 -5.44 10.25
N PRO A 35 -9.07 -5.10 11.53
CA PRO A 35 -9.17 -6.11 12.58
C PRO A 35 -10.33 -7.08 12.31
N LEU A 36 -10.16 -8.35 12.70
CA LEU A 36 -11.24 -9.34 12.68
C LEU A 36 -12.12 -9.29 13.94
N GLN A 37 -11.61 -8.69 15.01
CA GLN A 37 -12.37 -8.52 16.25
C GLN A 37 -13.51 -7.55 15.99
N ASN A 38 -14.72 -7.93 16.40
CA ASN A 38 -15.88 -7.05 16.35
C ASN A 38 -15.61 -5.75 17.11
N ASP A 39 -16.08 -4.63 16.56
CA ASP A 39 -15.97 -3.28 17.13
C ASP A 39 -14.54 -2.69 17.24
N ALA A 40 -13.51 -3.43 16.79
CA ALA A 40 -12.17 -2.87 16.67
C ALA A 40 -12.06 -1.99 15.40
N PRO A 41 -11.63 -0.71 15.52
CA PRO A 41 -11.62 0.19 14.38
C PRO A 41 -10.51 -0.15 13.38
N CYS A 42 -10.81 0.06 12.11
CA CYS A 42 -9.83 -0.03 11.04
C CYS A 42 -8.86 1.16 11.12
N PHE A 43 -7.62 0.96 10.69
CA PHE A 43 -6.62 2.02 10.67
C PHE A 43 -5.78 1.99 9.40
N CYS A 44 -5.24 3.14 9.01
CA CYS A 44 -4.36 3.25 7.86
C CYS A 44 -2.98 2.70 8.22
N LEU A 45 -2.52 1.69 7.47
CA LEU A 45 -1.20 1.10 7.66
C LEU A 45 -0.13 1.87 6.88
N CYS A 46 -0.44 2.22 5.64
CA CYS A 46 0.40 3.11 4.83
C CYS A 46 -0.40 3.72 3.68
N PHE A 47 0.12 4.83 3.17
CA PHE A 47 -0.33 5.41 1.91
C PHE A 47 0.87 5.98 1.16
N PHE A 48 0.77 6.04 -0.17
CA PHE A 48 1.78 6.66 -1.01
C PHE A 48 1.18 7.13 -2.32
N GLY A 49 1.76 8.19 -2.88
CA GLY A 49 1.40 8.68 -4.21
C GLY A 49 1.84 7.71 -5.30
N THR A 50 1.01 7.53 -6.32
CA THR A 50 1.32 6.73 -7.51
C THR A 50 0.71 7.37 -8.74
N ASP A 51 1.35 7.17 -9.89
CA ASP A 51 0.78 7.45 -11.22
C ASP A 51 0.05 6.23 -11.80
N ASN A 52 -0.27 5.26 -10.94
CA ASN A 52 -0.92 4.00 -11.28
C ASN A 52 -0.14 3.18 -12.33
N LYS A 53 1.19 3.29 -12.41
CA LYS A 53 2.03 2.49 -13.33
C LYS A 53 2.71 1.29 -12.66
N PHE A 54 2.16 0.77 -11.58
CA PHE A 54 2.69 -0.44 -10.96
C PHE A 54 2.27 -1.71 -11.71
N HIS A 55 3.05 -2.78 -11.54
CA HIS A 55 2.76 -4.11 -12.07
C HIS A 55 2.33 -5.06 -10.95
N THR A 56 1.66 -6.15 -11.30
CA THR A 56 1.28 -7.23 -10.35
C THR A 56 2.43 -7.68 -9.45
N GLN A 57 3.66 -7.76 -9.98
CA GLN A 57 4.83 -8.13 -9.18
C GLN A 57 5.14 -7.12 -8.07
N HIS A 58 4.96 -5.82 -8.32
CA HIS A 58 5.16 -4.78 -7.31
C HIS A 58 4.14 -4.92 -6.16
N VAL A 59 2.90 -5.28 -6.49
CA VAL A 59 1.83 -5.55 -5.52
C VAL A 59 2.21 -6.74 -4.63
N MET A 60 2.57 -7.87 -5.24
CA MET A 60 2.96 -9.09 -4.51
C MET A 60 4.18 -8.85 -3.60
N ASN A 61 5.19 -8.11 -4.09
CA ASN A 61 6.36 -7.76 -3.29
C ASN A 61 5.97 -6.88 -2.09
N SER A 62 5.07 -5.92 -2.29
CA SER A 62 4.57 -5.04 -1.23
C SER A 62 3.81 -5.83 -0.16
N TRP A 63 2.92 -6.73 -0.56
CA TRP A 63 2.19 -7.61 0.36
C TRP A 63 3.14 -8.53 1.14
N LYS A 64 4.10 -9.17 0.46
CA LYS A 64 5.09 -10.04 1.11
C LYS A 64 5.89 -9.28 2.19
N TYR A 65 6.36 -8.09 1.85
CA TYR A 65 7.08 -7.23 2.80
C TYR A 65 6.20 -6.85 3.99
N MET A 66 4.98 -6.36 3.72
CA MET A 66 4.03 -5.91 4.73
C MET A 66 3.66 -7.04 5.69
N ILE A 67 3.31 -8.23 5.18
CA ILE A 67 2.94 -9.39 5.98
C ILE A 67 4.12 -9.82 6.85
N ALA A 68 5.35 -9.86 6.31
CA ALA A 68 6.54 -10.19 7.09
C ALA A 68 6.80 -9.17 8.20
N LYS A 69 6.61 -7.87 7.92
CA LYS A 69 6.79 -6.80 8.91
C LYS A 69 5.74 -6.87 10.01
N LEU A 70 4.46 -7.05 9.68
CA LEU A 70 3.39 -7.23 10.65
C LEU A 70 3.63 -8.46 11.54
N LYS A 71 4.08 -9.57 10.96
CA LYS A 71 4.46 -10.77 11.70
C LYS A 71 5.57 -10.49 12.72
N SER A 72 6.54 -9.64 12.40
CA SER A 72 7.60 -9.25 13.34
C SER A 72 7.10 -8.47 14.57
N TYR A 73 5.89 -7.90 14.49
CA TYR A 73 5.19 -7.25 15.61
C TYR A 73 4.15 -8.17 16.27
N GLY A 74 4.13 -9.47 15.94
CA GLY A 74 3.14 -10.42 16.48
C GLY A 74 1.75 -10.31 15.85
N ILE A 75 1.61 -9.59 14.73
CA ILE A 75 0.33 -9.45 14.03
C ILE A 75 0.24 -10.48 12.91
N THR A 76 -0.78 -11.34 12.98
CA THR A 76 -1.06 -12.36 11.96
C THR A 76 -2.04 -11.82 10.92
N VAL A 77 -1.61 -11.79 9.65
CA VAL A 77 -2.49 -11.44 8.53
C VAL A 77 -3.18 -12.71 8.02
N VAL A 78 -4.51 -12.76 8.15
CA VAL A 78 -5.31 -13.91 7.69
C VAL A 78 -5.69 -13.84 6.22
N GLY A 79 -5.65 -12.65 5.63
CA GLY A 79 -6.12 -12.41 4.27
C GLY A 79 -5.83 -10.98 3.82
N VAL A 80 -5.95 -10.78 2.51
CA VAL A 80 -5.84 -9.47 1.87
C VAL A 80 -7.08 -9.28 1.00
N SER A 81 -7.59 -8.07 0.92
CA SER A 81 -8.62 -7.67 -0.03
C SER A 81 -8.12 -6.50 -0.86
N SER A 82 -8.68 -6.36 -2.06
CA SER A 82 -8.31 -5.30 -3.00
C SER A 82 -9.51 -4.91 -3.84
N ASP A 83 -9.41 -3.78 -4.54
CA ASP A 83 -10.42 -3.38 -5.50
C ASP A 83 -10.34 -4.22 -6.79
N GLY A 84 -11.21 -3.91 -7.74
CA GLY A 84 -11.29 -4.60 -9.03
C GLY A 84 -10.15 -4.30 -10.01
N ASP A 85 -9.07 -3.60 -9.62
CA ASP A 85 -7.94 -3.36 -10.51
C ASP A 85 -7.32 -4.68 -10.99
N SER A 86 -7.16 -4.82 -12.31
CA SER A 86 -6.74 -6.07 -12.94
C SER A 86 -5.40 -6.59 -12.42
N ARG A 87 -4.48 -5.71 -12.00
CA ARG A 87 -3.17 -6.09 -11.46
C ARG A 87 -3.27 -6.62 -10.04
N LEU A 88 -4.16 -6.04 -9.24
CA LEU A 88 -4.48 -6.47 -7.88
C LEU A 88 -5.25 -7.80 -7.93
N MET A 89 -6.25 -7.91 -8.80
CA MET A 89 -6.99 -9.15 -9.04
C MET A 89 -6.07 -10.28 -9.51
N ARG A 90 -5.10 -10.00 -10.39
CA ARG A 90 -4.08 -10.98 -10.78
C ARG A 90 -3.19 -11.39 -9.60
N ALA A 91 -2.78 -10.44 -8.76
CA ALA A 91 -1.99 -10.74 -7.55
C ALA A 91 -2.79 -11.60 -6.57
N MET A 92 -4.07 -11.27 -6.35
CA MET A 92 -5.00 -12.05 -5.53
C MET A 92 -5.09 -13.49 -6.04
N ARG A 93 -5.38 -13.68 -7.34
CA ARG A 93 -5.47 -15.01 -7.97
C ARG A 93 -4.22 -15.86 -7.76
N ILE A 94 -3.04 -15.28 -7.95
CA ILE A 94 -1.76 -15.97 -7.76
C ILE A 94 -1.58 -16.35 -6.28
N ASN A 95 -1.94 -15.46 -5.37
CA ASN A 95 -1.67 -15.63 -3.94
C ASN A 95 -2.64 -16.59 -3.24
N THR A 96 -3.93 -16.61 -3.63
CA THR A 96 -4.94 -17.45 -2.97
C THR A 96 -5.03 -18.88 -3.52
N LYS A 97 -4.35 -19.21 -4.64
CA LYS A 97 -4.45 -20.53 -5.32
C LYS A 97 -5.90 -20.98 -5.61
N VAL A 98 -6.87 -20.06 -5.61
CA VAL A 98 -8.31 -20.38 -5.71
C VAL A 98 -8.72 -20.93 -7.08
N PHE A 99 -7.87 -20.82 -8.09
CA PHE A 99 -8.09 -21.41 -9.42
C PHE A 99 -6.93 -22.32 -9.83
N ASN A 100 -6.77 -23.42 -9.10
CA ASN A 100 -6.14 -24.63 -9.63
C ASN A 100 -7.28 -25.59 -10.02
N THR A 101 -7.91 -25.31 -11.16
CA THR A 101 -8.82 -26.23 -11.86
C THR A 101 -8.20 -26.57 -13.19
#